data_AF-S2KLF3-F1
#
_entry.id   AF-S2KLF3-F1
#
_cell.length_a   1.000
_cell.length_b   1.000
_cell.length_c   1.000
_cell.angle_alpha   90.00
_cell.angle_beta   90.00
_cell.angle_gamma   90.00
#
_symmetry.space_group_name_H-M   'P 1'
#
loop_
_entity.id
_entity.type
_entity.pdbx_description
1 polymer ?
#
loop_
_entity_poly.entity_id
_entity_poly.type
_entity_poly.pdbx_seq_one_letter_code
_entity_poly.pdbx_strand_id
1 'polypeptide(L)'
;MKRHEASQALACGCELGEGPQWHADSGRLYWCDILAGRLHWLTPASGDNGHLDFGHYISLAAPLEGGDLLIVGENSLERFDPFRGSRTHLMDFEADNPVTRSNDGRVDRHGSLWLSSMGKAAEAGAGSLYRLHRGELVKLRDGLTIPNAICFSPLGERAYFADTARDIVYCWALDHEGWPLGEPIPWLDCTQWGGSPDGAVIDRDGAMWLALWGAGKVVRLTPDARVVAEIHLPTSQPSCPAFGGERLDRLYITTAREGMDAARRQGDRMAGNLFEAVLATPGLAEMPLRLK
;
A
#
# COMPACT_ATOMS: atom_id res chain seq x y z
N MET A 1 -23.58 -8.16 -7.80
CA MET A 1 -22.32 -7.93 -7.09
C MET A 1 -21.81 -9.27 -6.58
N LYS A 2 -20.56 -9.66 -6.87
CA LYS A 2 -19.96 -10.90 -6.33
C LYS A 2 -19.50 -10.67 -4.90
N ARG A 3 -19.55 -11.71 -4.05
CA ARG A 3 -19.07 -11.66 -2.67
C ARG A 3 -18.06 -12.77 -2.43
N HIS A 4 -16.96 -12.42 -1.82
CA HIS A 4 -15.87 -13.29 -1.43
C HIS A 4 -15.63 -13.13 0.08
N GLU A 5 -15.08 -14.17 0.70
CA GLU A 5 -14.65 -14.14 2.10
C GLU A 5 -13.14 -14.35 2.13
N ALA A 6 -12.44 -13.54 2.92
CA ALA A 6 -11.01 -13.70 3.09
C ALA A 6 -10.70 -14.79 4.13
N SER A 7 -9.67 -15.59 3.86
CA SER A 7 -9.09 -16.52 4.83
C SER A 7 -7.82 -15.96 5.42
N GLN A 8 -7.51 -16.29 6.68
CA GLN A 8 -6.27 -15.85 7.30
C GLN A 8 -5.07 -16.55 6.63
N ALA A 9 -4.12 -15.77 6.13
CA ALA A 9 -2.85 -16.25 5.59
C ALA A 9 -1.79 -16.39 6.68
N LEU A 10 -1.69 -15.42 7.61
CA LEU A 10 -0.69 -15.45 8.69
C LEU A 10 -1.17 -14.69 9.93
N ALA A 11 -0.95 -15.26 11.11
CA ALA A 11 -1.22 -14.62 12.40
C ALA A 11 -0.07 -13.68 12.83
N CYS A 12 0.19 -12.62 12.07
CA CYS A 12 1.30 -11.69 12.35
C CYS A 12 0.99 -10.64 13.42
N GLY A 13 -0.28 -10.31 13.65
CA GLY A 13 -0.71 -9.41 14.73
C GLY A 13 -0.07 -8.02 14.71
N CYS A 14 0.15 -7.45 13.53
CA CYS A 14 0.75 -6.15 13.33
C CYS A 14 -0.04 -5.05 14.04
N GLU A 15 0.66 -4.04 14.56
CA GLU A 15 -0.01 -2.84 15.07
C GLU A 15 -0.61 -2.05 13.91
N LEU A 16 0.17 -1.82 12.85
CA LEU A 16 -0.28 -1.21 11.61
C LEU A 16 0.36 -1.94 10.41
N GLY A 17 -0.23 -3.07 10.02
CA GLY A 17 0.20 -3.82 8.84
C GLY A 17 -0.11 -3.04 7.57
N GLU A 18 0.86 -2.77 6.72
CA GLU A 18 0.73 -1.88 5.55
C GLU A 18 1.73 -2.20 4.44
N GLY A 19 1.55 -1.57 3.28
CA GLY A 19 2.46 -1.63 2.14
C GLY A 19 2.81 -3.04 1.65
N PRO A 20 1.85 -4.00 1.54
CA PRO A 20 2.13 -5.32 1.03
C PRO A 20 2.61 -5.26 -0.43
N GLN A 21 3.67 -6.02 -0.71
CA GLN A 21 4.38 -6.01 -1.97
C GLN A 21 4.80 -7.43 -2.37
N TRP A 22 4.45 -7.84 -3.59
CA TRP A 22 4.83 -9.16 -4.11
C TRP A 22 6.17 -9.08 -4.84
N HIS A 23 7.16 -9.78 -4.31
CA HIS A 23 8.48 -9.90 -4.90
C HIS A 23 8.57 -11.21 -5.70
N ALA A 24 8.31 -11.12 -7.00
CA ALA A 24 8.19 -12.27 -7.89
C ALA A 24 9.46 -13.15 -7.93
N ASP A 25 10.65 -12.52 -7.96
CA ASP A 25 11.93 -13.25 -8.10
C ASP A 25 12.22 -14.17 -6.91
N SER A 26 11.76 -13.80 -5.70
CA SER A 26 11.93 -14.63 -4.50
C SER A 26 10.67 -15.41 -4.12
N GLY A 27 9.54 -15.18 -4.80
CA GLY A 27 8.25 -15.76 -4.44
C GLY A 27 7.78 -15.36 -3.05
N ARG A 28 8.12 -14.15 -2.60
CA ARG A 28 7.78 -13.64 -1.26
C ARG A 28 6.83 -12.47 -1.31
N LEU A 29 5.93 -12.42 -0.35
CA LEU A 29 5.21 -11.22 0.02
C LEU A 29 5.99 -10.51 1.12
N TYR A 30 6.21 -9.20 0.97
CA TYR A 30 6.73 -8.32 2.01
C TYR A 30 5.65 -7.34 2.46
N TRP A 31 5.65 -6.91 3.71
CA TRP A 31 4.79 -5.84 4.21
C TRP A 31 5.38 -5.21 5.48
N CYS A 32 4.98 -4.00 5.81
CA CYS A 32 5.48 -3.28 6.97
C CYS A 32 4.50 -3.40 8.15
N ASP A 33 5.02 -3.48 9.38
CA ASP A 33 4.30 -3.03 10.57
C ASP A 33 4.85 -1.65 10.91
N ILE A 34 4.15 -0.60 10.48
CA ILE A 34 4.69 0.77 10.45
C ILE A 34 5.10 1.21 11.85
N LEU A 35 4.18 1.10 12.80
CA LEU A 35 4.35 1.62 14.16
C LEU A 35 5.33 0.77 14.98
N ALA A 36 5.47 -0.51 14.66
CA ALA A 36 6.49 -1.37 15.26
C ALA A 36 7.87 -1.23 14.59
N GLY A 37 7.95 -0.57 13.42
CA GLY A 37 9.18 -0.45 12.64
C GLY A 37 9.70 -1.81 12.16
N ARG A 38 8.83 -2.67 11.63
CA ARG A 38 9.20 -4.02 11.18
C ARG A 38 8.89 -4.26 9.72
N LEU A 39 9.80 -4.96 9.04
CA LEU A 39 9.55 -5.53 7.72
C LEU A 39 9.23 -7.00 7.86
N HIS A 40 7.99 -7.38 7.61
CA HIS A 40 7.55 -8.76 7.57
C HIS A 40 7.72 -9.37 6.18
N TRP A 41 7.83 -10.69 6.13
CA TRP A 41 7.80 -11.46 4.89
C TRP A 41 7.12 -12.82 5.06
N LEU A 42 6.57 -13.34 3.96
CA LEU A 42 5.95 -14.66 3.84
C LEU A 42 6.35 -15.28 2.50
N THR A 43 6.76 -16.55 2.50
CA THR A 43 6.92 -17.40 1.32
C THR A 43 5.70 -18.32 1.24
N PRO A 44 4.67 -18.03 0.42
CA PRO A 44 3.42 -18.78 0.47
C PRO A 44 3.57 -20.27 0.12
N ALA A 45 4.55 -20.61 -0.73
CA ALA A 45 4.78 -21.99 -1.16
C ALA A 45 5.25 -22.92 -0.03
N SER A 46 6.08 -22.43 0.89
CA SER A 46 6.58 -23.21 2.04
C SER A 46 5.88 -22.87 3.35
N GLY A 47 5.25 -21.69 3.45
CA GLY A 47 4.74 -21.13 4.71
C GLY A 47 5.82 -20.45 5.57
N ASP A 48 7.08 -20.44 5.13
CA ASP A 48 8.16 -19.76 5.85
C ASP A 48 7.87 -18.26 5.94
N ASN A 49 8.06 -17.70 7.13
CA ASN A 49 7.76 -16.31 7.39
C ASN A 49 8.65 -15.78 8.51
N GLY A 50 8.70 -14.46 8.63
CA GLY A 50 9.45 -13.78 9.68
C GLY A 50 9.31 -12.27 9.57
N HIS A 51 10.11 -11.57 10.38
CA HIS A 51 10.26 -10.12 10.27
C HIS A 51 11.69 -9.69 10.61
N LEU A 52 12.00 -8.45 10.26
CA LEU A 52 13.23 -7.75 10.60
C LEU A 52 12.88 -6.42 11.25
N ASP A 53 13.54 -6.10 12.37
CA ASP A 53 13.35 -4.82 13.05
C ASP A 53 14.22 -3.72 12.41
N PHE A 54 13.59 -2.60 12.07
CA PHE A 54 14.23 -1.41 11.53
C PHE A 54 14.51 -0.33 12.59
N GLY A 55 13.77 -0.35 13.70
CA GLY A 55 13.97 0.57 14.83
C GLY A 55 13.44 1.99 14.61
N HIS A 56 12.81 2.24 13.47
CA HIS A 56 12.14 3.47 13.08
C HIS A 56 10.95 3.11 12.19
N TYR A 57 10.03 4.05 11.96
CA TYR A 57 8.86 3.76 11.11
C TYR A 57 9.29 3.52 9.67
N ILE A 58 8.78 2.44 9.10
CA ILE A 58 8.90 2.10 7.67
C ILE A 58 7.52 1.78 7.15
N SER A 59 7.22 2.19 5.92
CA SER A 59 5.85 2.06 5.40
C SER A 59 5.75 1.28 4.09
N LEU A 60 6.88 1.09 3.40
CA LEU A 60 6.94 0.32 2.17
C LEU A 60 8.33 -0.33 2.00
N ALA A 61 8.34 -1.53 1.43
CA ALA A 61 9.54 -2.17 0.87
C ALA A 61 9.31 -2.49 -0.61
N ALA A 62 9.68 -1.56 -1.49
CA ALA A 62 9.45 -1.68 -2.92
C ALA A 62 10.57 -2.49 -3.60
N PRO A 63 10.25 -3.50 -4.44
CA PRO A 63 11.24 -4.21 -5.23
C PRO A 63 12.08 -3.27 -6.12
N LEU A 64 13.40 -3.35 -6.03
CA LEU A 64 14.32 -2.69 -6.95
C LEU A 64 14.66 -3.60 -8.13
N GLU A 65 14.97 -2.99 -9.27
CA GLU A 65 15.59 -3.72 -10.38
C GLU A 65 16.94 -4.29 -9.90
N GLY A 66 17.08 -5.62 -9.97
CA GLY A 66 18.24 -6.35 -9.44
C GLY A 66 18.01 -7.11 -8.13
N GLY A 67 16.80 -7.06 -7.56
CA GLY A 67 16.35 -7.98 -6.50
C GLY A 67 16.53 -7.50 -5.05
N ASP A 68 17.11 -6.31 -4.85
CA ASP A 68 17.10 -5.63 -3.55
C ASP A 68 15.74 -4.94 -3.31
N LEU A 69 15.54 -4.39 -2.11
CA LEU A 69 14.35 -3.60 -1.77
C LEU A 69 14.74 -2.15 -1.53
N LEU A 70 13.88 -1.22 -1.92
CA LEU A 70 13.89 0.16 -1.43
C LEU A 70 12.96 0.25 -0.22
N ILE A 71 13.51 0.59 0.93
CA ILE A 71 12.77 0.85 2.16
C ILE A 71 12.40 2.33 2.21
N VAL A 72 11.11 2.61 2.39
CA VAL A 72 10.59 3.95 2.61
C VAL A 72 10.40 4.16 4.10
N GLY A 73 11.39 4.77 4.74
CA GLY A 73 11.37 5.13 6.17
C GLY A 73 10.73 6.49 6.42
N GLU A 74 10.51 6.82 7.70
CA GLU A 74 9.94 8.13 8.09
C GLU A 74 10.79 9.34 7.73
N ASN A 75 12.12 9.16 7.64
CA ASN A 75 13.08 10.25 7.44
C ASN A 75 14.08 9.99 6.29
N SER A 76 14.03 8.82 5.66
CA SER A 76 15.02 8.44 4.65
C SER A 76 14.52 7.33 3.73
N LEU A 77 15.16 7.25 2.55
CA LEU A 77 15.05 6.12 1.64
C LEU A 77 16.33 5.30 1.72
N GLU A 78 16.19 3.99 1.94
CA GLU A 78 17.32 3.07 2.12
C GLU A 78 17.24 1.91 1.13
N ARG A 79 18.38 1.52 0.55
CA ARG A 79 18.52 0.24 -0.15
C ARG A 79 18.73 -0.87 0.88
N PHE A 80 18.00 -1.96 0.74
CA PHE A 80 18.08 -3.11 1.63
C PHE A 80 18.31 -4.40 0.83
N ASP A 81 19.36 -5.14 1.19
CA ASP A 81 19.63 -6.48 0.66
C ASP A 81 18.95 -7.51 1.58
N PRO A 82 17.86 -8.18 1.14
CA PRO A 82 17.12 -9.11 1.96
C PRO A 82 17.86 -10.42 2.25
N PHE A 83 18.95 -10.72 1.55
CA PHE A 83 19.77 -11.91 1.79
C PHE A 83 20.88 -11.65 2.80
N ARG A 84 21.54 -10.50 2.71
CA ARG A 84 22.63 -10.12 3.62
C ARG A 84 22.16 -9.38 4.86
N GLY A 85 20.96 -8.80 4.81
CA GLY A 85 20.43 -7.94 5.87
C GLY A 85 21.10 -6.56 5.94
N SER A 86 21.94 -6.20 4.95
CA SER A 86 22.63 -4.91 4.93
C SER A 86 21.74 -3.80 4.40
N ARG A 87 21.87 -2.62 5.00
CA ARG A 87 21.17 -1.39 4.62
C ARG A 87 22.16 -0.36 4.12
N THR A 88 21.76 0.43 3.14
CA THR A 88 22.54 1.55 2.62
C THR A 88 21.62 2.73 2.41
N HIS A 89 21.87 3.82 3.11
CA HIS A 89 21.17 5.08 2.91
C HIS A 89 21.32 5.56 1.46
N LEU A 90 20.23 6.00 0.84
CA LEU A 90 20.23 6.55 -0.51
C LEU A 90 20.00 8.06 -0.53
N MET A 91 18.98 8.52 0.20
CA MET A 91 18.67 9.95 0.33
C MET A 91 17.76 10.20 1.52
N ASP A 92 17.73 11.46 1.97
CA ASP A 92 16.79 11.95 2.96
C ASP A 92 15.37 12.03 2.38
N PHE A 93 14.37 11.81 3.24
CA PHE A 93 12.95 11.94 2.91
C PHE A 93 12.22 12.56 4.09
N GLU A 94 11.74 13.80 3.99
CA GLU A 94 11.13 14.52 5.13
C GLU A 94 12.05 14.60 6.38
N ALA A 95 13.37 14.47 6.21
CA ALA A 95 14.33 14.37 7.32
C ALA A 95 14.37 15.62 8.21
N ASP A 96 14.01 16.78 7.66
CA ASP A 96 13.92 18.06 8.35
C ASP A 96 12.53 18.34 8.95
N ASN A 97 11.59 17.41 8.78
CA ASN A 97 10.21 17.55 9.23
C ASN A 97 9.86 16.48 10.28
N PRO A 98 10.06 16.75 11.59
CA PRO A 98 9.84 15.76 12.64
C PRO A 98 8.36 15.41 12.86
N VAL A 99 7.44 16.21 12.30
CA VAL A 99 5.99 16.02 12.41
C VAL A 99 5.51 14.89 11.49
N THR A 100 6.19 14.66 10.37
CA THR A 100 5.74 13.72 9.35
C THR A 100 6.37 12.34 9.48
N ARG A 101 5.73 11.36 8.84
CA ARG A 101 6.26 10.03 8.52
C ARG A 101 5.85 9.64 7.10
N SER A 102 6.50 8.63 6.52
CA SER A 102 6.02 7.97 5.31
C SER A 102 4.68 7.24 5.57
N ASN A 103 3.89 7.04 4.51
CA ASN A 103 2.63 6.30 4.56
C ASN A 103 2.48 5.29 3.40
N ASP A 104 1.73 5.61 2.35
CA ASP A 104 1.50 4.69 1.24
C ASP A 104 2.55 4.86 0.14
N GLY A 105 2.68 3.86 -0.72
CA GLY A 105 3.46 3.98 -1.94
C GLY A 105 3.36 2.76 -2.85
N ARG A 106 3.58 3.00 -4.14
CA ARG A 106 3.54 1.96 -5.17
C ARG A 106 4.38 2.33 -6.37
N VAL A 107 5.01 1.33 -7.00
CA VAL A 107 5.76 1.52 -8.24
C VAL A 107 4.77 1.67 -9.41
N ASP A 108 4.98 2.70 -10.23
CA ASP A 108 4.17 3.00 -11.40
C ASP A 108 4.54 2.14 -12.62
N ARG A 109 3.78 2.28 -13.71
CA ARG A 109 4.00 1.56 -14.97
C ARG A 109 5.22 2.05 -15.76
N HIS A 110 5.98 3.00 -15.22
CA HIS A 110 7.22 3.52 -15.79
C HIS A 110 8.44 3.16 -14.92
N GLY A 111 8.26 2.37 -13.85
CA GLY A 111 9.33 1.94 -12.96
C GLY A 111 9.76 3.03 -11.99
N SER A 112 8.89 3.99 -11.68
CA SER A 112 9.10 5.05 -10.70
C SER A 112 8.26 4.78 -9.46
N LEU A 113 8.73 5.15 -8.28
CA LEU A 113 7.96 4.98 -7.04
C LEU A 113 7.16 6.24 -6.77
N TRP A 114 5.84 6.12 -6.64
CA TRP A 114 5.05 7.14 -5.96
C TRP A 114 4.96 6.77 -4.48
N LEU A 115 5.16 7.75 -3.60
CA LEU A 115 5.15 7.56 -2.16
C LEU A 115 4.55 8.78 -1.47
N SER A 116 3.97 8.59 -0.29
CA SER A 116 3.37 9.66 0.48
C SER A 116 4.02 9.88 1.83
N SER A 117 3.91 11.12 2.32
CA SER A 117 4.08 11.48 3.72
C SER A 117 2.75 11.88 4.34
N MET A 118 2.66 11.78 5.66
CA MET A 118 1.56 12.31 6.46
C MET A 118 2.07 12.77 7.82
N GLY A 119 1.31 13.63 8.49
CA GLY A 119 1.57 13.96 9.89
C GLY A 119 1.40 12.74 10.80
N LYS A 120 2.28 12.57 11.80
CA LYS A 120 2.26 11.44 12.74
C LYS A 120 0.98 11.38 13.57
N ALA A 121 0.33 12.52 13.80
CA ALA A 121 -0.97 12.61 14.46
C ALA A 121 -2.11 12.89 13.45
N ALA A 122 -1.88 12.63 12.16
CA ALA A 122 -2.78 12.98 11.06
C ALA A 122 -3.13 14.48 11.02
N GLU A 123 -2.12 15.32 11.23
CA GLU A 123 -2.25 16.77 11.14
C GLU A 123 -2.81 17.21 9.77
N ALA A 124 -3.86 18.02 9.80
CA ALA A 124 -4.54 18.48 8.60
C ALA A 124 -3.58 19.19 7.63
N GLY A 125 -3.50 18.70 6.40
CA GLY A 125 -2.68 19.29 5.34
C GLY A 125 -1.16 19.05 5.45
N ALA A 126 -0.69 18.27 6.44
CA ALA A 126 0.73 17.99 6.61
C ALA A 126 1.29 16.96 5.62
N GLY A 127 0.42 16.18 4.97
CA GLY A 127 0.80 15.13 4.03
C GLY A 127 1.06 15.64 2.62
N SER A 128 1.92 14.91 1.92
CA SER A 128 2.33 15.18 0.54
C SER A 128 2.46 13.89 -0.28
N LEU A 129 2.36 14.02 -1.60
CA LEU A 129 2.70 12.98 -2.57
C LEU A 129 4.00 13.32 -3.27
N TYR A 130 4.83 12.30 -3.48
CA TYR A 130 6.11 12.40 -4.14
C TYR A 130 6.23 11.32 -5.22
N ARG A 131 7.13 11.55 -6.17
CA ARG A 131 7.56 10.57 -7.16
C ARG A 131 9.08 10.49 -7.19
N LEU A 132 9.63 9.32 -6.91
CA LEU A 132 11.02 8.98 -7.13
C LEU A 132 11.17 8.42 -8.54
N HIS A 133 11.70 9.23 -9.45
CA HIS A 133 11.89 8.92 -10.86
C HIS A 133 13.37 8.95 -11.21
N ARG A 134 13.95 7.81 -11.61
CA ARG A 134 15.37 7.69 -12.02
C ARG A 134 16.34 8.30 -11.00
N GLY A 135 16.06 8.06 -9.72
CA GLY A 135 16.89 8.52 -8.61
C GLY A 135 16.65 9.98 -8.18
N GLU A 136 15.72 10.70 -8.80
CA GLU A 136 15.30 12.04 -8.39
C GLU A 136 13.94 12.01 -7.70
N LEU A 137 13.84 12.58 -6.50
CA LEU A 137 12.61 12.67 -5.73
C LEU A 137 11.94 14.03 -5.97
N VAL A 138 10.74 14.01 -6.55
CA VAL A 138 9.96 15.21 -6.87
C VAL A 138 8.67 15.21 -6.06
N LYS A 139 8.38 16.31 -5.37
CA LYS A 139 7.06 16.53 -4.74
C LYS A 139 6.02 16.82 -5.82
N LEU A 140 4.98 16.00 -5.88
CA LEU A 140 3.88 16.16 -6.83
C LEU A 140 2.75 17.02 -6.27
N ARG A 141 2.45 16.88 -4.98
CA ARG A 141 1.32 17.55 -4.33
C ARG A 141 1.55 17.67 -2.82
N ASP A 142 1.09 18.75 -2.21
CA ASP A 142 1.00 18.94 -0.77
C ASP A 142 -0.44 19.26 -0.34
N GLY A 143 -0.65 19.57 0.95
CA GLY A 143 -1.96 19.96 1.47
C GLY A 143 -2.96 18.79 1.59
N LEU A 144 -2.45 17.57 1.63
CA LEU A 144 -3.21 16.35 1.92
C LEU A 144 -3.11 16.04 3.42
N THR A 145 -4.05 15.28 3.98
CA THR A 145 -3.97 14.90 5.40
C THR A 145 -3.43 13.47 5.55
N ILE A 146 -4.03 12.52 4.86
CA ILE A 146 -3.62 11.09 4.89
C ILE A 146 -3.64 10.57 3.45
N PRO A 147 -2.55 10.70 2.69
CA PRO A 147 -2.49 10.23 1.32
C PRO A 147 -2.33 8.71 1.26
N ASN A 148 -3.22 8.07 0.51
CA ASN A 148 -3.39 6.61 0.43
C ASN A 148 -3.84 6.17 -0.97
N ALA A 149 -4.24 4.91 -1.12
CA ALA A 149 -4.81 4.31 -2.33
C ALA A 149 -3.98 4.49 -3.61
N ILE A 150 -2.65 4.63 -3.48
CA ILE A 150 -1.76 4.91 -4.61
C ILE A 150 -1.76 3.68 -5.54
N CYS A 151 -2.34 3.84 -6.73
CA CYS A 151 -2.35 2.80 -7.76
C CYS A 151 -2.49 3.36 -9.17
N PHE A 152 -2.24 2.52 -10.18
CA PHE A 152 -2.11 2.95 -11.58
C PHE A 152 -2.93 2.08 -12.52
N SER A 153 -3.54 2.72 -13.51
CA SER A 153 -4.23 2.01 -14.60
C SER A 153 -3.28 1.03 -15.31
N PRO A 154 -3.81 0.01 -16.01
CA PRO A 154 -2.98 -1.04 -16.59
C PRO A 154 -1.91 -0.53 -17.55
N LEU A 155 -2.19 0.54 -18.31
CA LEU A 155 -1.26 1.12 -19.28
C LEU A 155 -0.51 2.36 -18.75
N GLY A 156 -0.71 2.74 -17.49
CA GLY A 156 0.00 3.86 -16.87
C GLY A 156 -0.51 5.25 -17.26
N GLU A 157 -1.67 5.34 -17.91
CA GLU A 157 -2.27 6.60 -18.35
C GLU A 157 -2.98 7.37 -17.22
N ARG A 158 -3.21 6.73 -16.07
CA ARG A 158 -3.85 7.32 -14.88
C ARG A 158 -3.20 6.84 -13.59
N ALA A 159 -3.00 7.77 -12.66
CA ALA A 159 -2.78 7.49 -11.25
C ALA A 159 -4.08 7.70 -10.48
N TYR A 160 -4.25 6.94 -9.40
CA TYR A 160 -5.28 7.15 -8.39
C TYR A 160 -4.61 7.28 -7.04
N PHE A 161 -5.19 8.11 -6.18
CA PHE A 161 -4.80 8.26 -4.78
C PHE A 161 -5.99 8.79 -3.99
N ALA A 162 -6.02 8.55 -2.69
CA ALA A 162 -7.01 9.09 -1.77
C ALA A 162 -6.40 10.14 -0.85
N ASP A 163 -7.22 11.05 -0.37
CA ASP A 163 -6.99 11.69 0.94
C ASP A 163 -8.00 11.07 1.90
N THR A 164 -7.55 10.11 2.72
CA THR A 164 -8.41 9.30 3.59
C THR A 164 -9.23 10.19 4.53
N ALA A 165 -8.67 11.29 5.03
CA ALA A 165 -9.39 12.23 5.91
C ALA A 165 -10.54 12.96 5.22
N ARG A 166 -10.58 12.98 3.89
CA ARG A 166 -11.66 13.57 3.08
C ARG A 166 -12.63 12.51 2.55
N ASP A 167 -12.32 11.22 2.70
CA ASP A 167 -13.03 10.10 2.08
C ASP A 167 -13.16 10.21 0.54
N ILE A 168 -12.22 10.89 -0.12
CA ILE A 168 -12.23 11.06 -1.59
C ILE A 168 -11.04 10.34 -2.21
N VAL A 169 -11.32 9.51 -3.23
CA VAL A 169 -10.31 9.02 -4.17
C VAL A 169 -10.31 9.92 -5.40
N TYR A 170 -9.13 10.37 -5.78
CA TYR A 170 -8.87 11.20 -6.94
C TYR A 170 -8.29 10.37 -8.09
N CYS A 171 -8.49 10.83 -9.31
CA CYS A 171 -7.85 10.33 -10.52
C CYS A 171 -7.00 11.45 -11.12
N TRP A 172 -5.77 11.13 -11.52
CA TRP A 172 -4.85 12.04 -12.17
C TRP A 172 -4.45 11.48 -13.53
N ALA A 173 -4.71 12.22 -14.61
CA ALA A 173 -4.22 11.85 -15.94
C ALA A 173 -2.70 11.96 -15.97
N LEU A 174 -2.03 10.99 -16.61
CA LEU A 174 -0.59 10.97 -16.77
C LEU A 174 -0.21 11.09 -18.25
N ASP A 175 0.96 11.66 -18.53
CA ASP A 175 1.57 11.62 -19.85
C ASP A 175 2.25 10.26 -20.14
N HIS A 176 2.87 10.15 -21.30
CA HIS A 176 3.57 8.93 -21.74
C HIS A 176 4.82 8.55 -20.90
N GLU A 177 5.33 9.46 -20.07
CA GLU A 177 6.42 9.19 -19.12
C GLU A 177 5.91 9.02 -17.67
N GLY A 178 4.58 9.03 -17.48
CA GLY A 178 3.94 8.88 -16.19
C GLY A 178 3.92 10.16 -15.34
N TRP A 179 4.20 11.33 -15.94
CA TRP A 179 4.09 12.61 -15.25
C TRP A 179 2.65 13.10 -15.22
N PRO A 180 2.20 13.73 -14.10
CA PRO A 180 0.83 14.19 -14.02
C PRO A 180 0.51 15.36 -14.95
N LEU A 181 -0.67 15.32 -15.56
CA LEU A 181 -1.21 16.36 -16.43
C LEU A 181 -2.33 17.13 -15.73
N GLY A 182 -2.11 18.42 -15.49
CA GLY A 182 -3.10 19.29 -14.83
C GLY A 182 -3.34 18.92 -13.36
N GLU A 183 -4.54 19.21 -12.85
CA GLU A 183 -4.95 18.86 -11.48
C GLU A 183 -5.69 17.50 -11.44
N PRO A 184 -5.56 16.74 -10.35
CA PRO A 184 -6.35 15.55 -10.14
C PRO A 184 -7.82 15.90 -9.90
N ILE A 185 -8.73 15.05 -10.37
CA ILE A 185 -10.18 15.22 -10.22
C ILE A 185 -10.75 14.20 -9.24
N PRO A 186 -11.76 14.56 -8.42
CA PRO A 186 -12.51 13.58 -7.63
C PRO A 186 -13.07 12.49 -8.54
N TRP A 187 -12.79 11.22 -8.21
CA TRP A 187 -13.24 10.06 -8.97
C TRP A 187 -14.25 9.21 -8.19
N LEU A 188 -14.04 9.09 -6.88
CA LEU A 188 -14.93 8.35 -5.99
C LEU A 188 -15.08 9.07 -4.65
N ASP A 189 -16.33 9.15 -4.18
CA ASP A 189 -16.71 9.64 -2.85
C ASP A 189 -17.10 8.44 -1.96
N CYS A 190 -16.32 8.23 -0.89
CA CYS A 190 -16.46 7.14 0.06
C CYS A 190 -17.19 7.56 1.36
N THR A 191 -17.66 8.81 1.49
CA THR A 191 -18.21 9.34 2.75
C THR A 191 -19.39 8.52 3.32
N GLN A 192 -20.11 7.79 2.48
CA GLN A 192 -21.25 6.96 2.87
C GLN A 192 -20.94 5.46 2.97
N TRP A 193 -19.68 5.06 2.92
CA TRP A 193 -19.29 3.66 2.75
C TRP A 193 -19.08 2.89 4.05
N GLY A 194 -19.20 3.58 5.20
CA GLY A 194 -19.03 2.97 6.54
C GLY A 194 -17.57 2.68 6.90
N GLY A 195 -16.63 3.25 6.15
CA GLY A 195 -15.18 3.19 6.35
C GLY A 195 -14.50 4.10 5.35
N SER A 196 -13.19 4.29 5.52
CA SER A 196 -12.41 5.26 4.74
C SER A 196 -11.47 4.56 3.75
N PRO A 197 -11.19 5.18 2.59
CA PRO A 197 -10.29 4.60 1.60
C PRO A 197 -8.86 4.53 2.15
N ASP A 198 -8.27 3.35 2.11
CA ASP A 198 -6.90 3.10 2.56
C ASP A 198 -6.04 2.65 1.37
N GLY A 199 -5.28 1.57 1.44
CA GLY A 199 -4.52 1.03 0.32
C GLY A 199 -5.38 0.48 -0.83
N ALA A 200 -4.84 0.51 -2.05
CA ALA A 200 -5.51 0.01 -3.25
C ALA A 200 -4.56 -0.61 -4.29
N VAL A 201 -5.08 -1.52 -5.11
CA VAL A 201 -4.41 -2.07 -6.31
C VAL A 201 -5.36 -2.11 -7.50
N ILE A 202 -4.82 -2.18 -8.71
CA ILE A 202 -5.59 -2.36 -9.95
C ILE A 202 -5.31 -3.75 -10.54
N ASP A 203 -6.38 -4.48 -10.83
CA ASP A 203 -6.31 -5.77 -11.50
C ASP A 203 -6.15 -5.64 -13.02
N ARG A 204 -5.97 -6.76 -13.72
CA ARG A 204 -5.72 -6.76 -15.15
C ARG A 204 -6.86 -6.24 -16.02
N ASP A 205 -8.09 -6.21 -15.50
CA ASP A 205 -9.25 -5.67 -16.20
C ASP A 205 -9.35 -4.14 -16.01
N GLY A 206 -8.40 -3.53 -15.29
CA GLY A 206 -8.42 -2.13 -14.92
C GLY A 206 -9.35 -1.82 -13.74
N ALA A 207 -9.83 -2.83 -13.02
CA ALA A 207 -10.68 -2.62 -11.85
C ALA A 207 -9.83 -2.44 -10.58
N MET A 208 -10.19 -1.44 -9.78
CA MET A 208 -9.54 -1.13 -8.51
C MET A 208 -10.08 -2.04 -7.40
N TRP A 209 -9.18 -2.60 -6.59
CA TRP A 209 -9.47 -3.23 -5.31
C TRP A 209 -9.03 -2.27 -4.21
N LEU A 210 -10.00 -1.71 -3.49
CA LEU A 210 -9.80 -0.68 -2.47
C LEU A 210 -10.14 -1.24 -1.09
N ALA A 211 -9.18 -1.21 -0.17
CA ALA A 211 -9.44 -1.50 1.23
C ALA A 211 -10.20 -0.34 1.88
N LEU A 212 -11.16 -0.68 2.73
CA LEU A 212 -11.96 0.28 3.47
C LEU A 212 -11.71 0.12 4.96
N TRP A 213 -10.86 0.99 5.49
CA TRP A 213 -10.51 1.03 6.91
C TRP A 213 -11.76 1.22 7.77
N GLY A 214 -11.96 0.35 8.76
CA GLY A 214 -13.11 0.36 9.65
C GLY A 214 -14.34 -0.39 9.13
N ALA A 215 -14.40 -0.70 7.83
CA ALA A 215 -15.57 -1.36 7.21
C ALA A 215 -15.44 -2.89 7.10
N GLY A 216 -14.27 -3.46 7.41
CA GLY A 216 -14.04 -4.91 7.35
C GLY A 216 -14.18 -5.51 5.94
N LYS A 217 -13.90 -4.73 4.89
CA LYS A 217 -13.98 -5.21 3.51
C LYS A 217 -12.99 -4.53 2.56
N VAL A 218 -12.72 -5.22 1.46
CA VAL A 218 -12.11 -4.67 0.24
C VAL A 218 -13.17 -4.69 -0.86
N VAL A 219 -13.33 -3.61 -1.60
CA VAL A 219 -14.30 -3.55 -2.71
C VAL A 219 -13.59 -3.52 -4.06
N ARG A 220 -14.21 -4.16 -5.07
CA ARG A 220 -13.78 -4.10 -6.46
C ARG A 220 -14.62 -3.11 -7.24
N LEU A 221 -13.97 -2.12 -7.84
CA LEU A 221 -14.54 -1.00 -8.57
C LEU A 221 -14.12 -1.04 -10.03
N THR A 222 -15.07 -0.94 -10.96
CA THR A 222 -14.75 -0.74 -12.38
C THR A 222 -14.14 0.65 -12.62
N PRO A 223 -13.53 0.91 -13.79
CA PRO A 223 -12.94 2.23 -14.13
C PRO A 223 -13.90 3.43 -14.04
N ASP A 224 -15.22 3.18 -14.07
CA ASP A 224 -16.29 4.15 -13.88
C ASP A 224 -16.87 4.14 -12.45
N ALA A 225 -16.07 3.70 -11.47
CA ALA A 225 -16.35 3.73 -10.04
C ALA A 225 -17.59 2.92 -9.58
N ARG A 226 -18.01 1.89 -10.34
CA ARG A 226 -19.10 1.01 -9.92
C ARG A 226 -18.57 -0.19 -9.14
N VAL A 227 -19.15 -0.44 -7.97
CA VAL A 227 -18.86 -1.64 -7.17
C VAL A 227 -19.40 -2.88 -7.86
N VAL A 228 -18.52 -3.83 -8.18
CA VAL A 228 -18.88 -5.08 -8.85
C VAL A 228 -18.60 -6.32 -8.01
N ALA A 229 -17.72 -6.22 -7.02
CA ALA A 229 -17.47 -7.28 -6.04
C ALA A 229 -17.01 -6.73 -4.68
N GLU A 230 -17.10 -7.56 -3.65
CA GLU A 230 -16.54 -7.30 -2.33
C GLU A 230 -15.83 -8.54 -1.78
N ILE A 231 -14.77 -8.35 -1.00
CA ILE A 231 -14.14 -9.34 -0.13
C ILE A 231 -14.39 -8.91 1.31
N HIS A 232 -15.04 -9.75 2.11
CA HIS A 232 -15.31 -9.48 3.51
C HIS A 232 -14.21 -10.11 4.37
N LEU A 233 -13.82 -9.42 5.44
CA LEU A 233 -12.81 -9.86 6.39
C LEU A 233 -13.43 -10.01 7.78
N PRO A 234 -12.99 -11.01 8.58
CA PRO A 234 -13.41 -11.16 9.97
C PRO A 234 -12.66 -10.19 10.92
N THR A 235 -12.29 -9.01 10.44
CA THR A 235 -11.68 -7.92 11.20
C THR A 235 -12.07 -6.58 10.59
N SER A 236 -12.14 -5.54 11.42
CA SER A 236 -12.69 -4.24 11.02
C SER A 236 -11.72 -3.34 10.24
N GLN A 237 -10.40 -3.51 10.37
CA GLN A 237 -9.41 -2.58 9.84
C GLN A 237 -8.51 -3.22 8.77
N PRO A 238 -9.04 -3.59 7.58
CA PRO A 238 -8.21 -3.87 6.41
C PRO A 238 -7.55 -2.57 5.95
N SER A 239 -6.26 -2.67 5.63
CA SER A 239 -5.43 -1.51 5.35
C SER A 239 -4.98 -1.47 3.90
N CYS A 240 -4.31 -2.50 3.39
CA CYS A 240 -3.82 -2.47 2.01
C CYS A 240 -3.86 -3.86 1.33
N PRO A 241 -4.32 -3.94 0.07
CA PRO A 241 -4.28 -5.15 -0.73
C PRO A 241 -3.02 -5.24 -1.61
N ALA A 242 -2.61 -6.46 -1.94
CA ALA A 242 -1.59 -6.74 -2.96
C ALA A 242 -1.88 -8.07 -3.69
N PHE A 243 -1.71 -8.08 -5.00
CA PHE A 243 -1.76 -9.33 -5.75
C PHE A 243 -0.45 -10.11 -5.62
N GLY A 244 -0.53 -11.42 -5.42
CA GLY A 244 0.64 -12.28 -5.30
C GLY A 244 0.37 -13.72 -5.74
N GLY A 245 1.39 -14.56 -5.57
CA GLY A 245 1.42 -15.92 -6.12
C GLY A 245 1.81 -15.95 -7.59
N GLU A 246 2.24 -17.12 -8.09
CA GLU A 246 2.77 -17.29 -9.45
C GLU A 246 1.80 -16.85 -10.56
N ARG A 247 0.49 -17.00 -10.31
CA ARG A 247 -0.57 -16.60 -11.26
C ARG A 247 -1.14 -15.20 -10.98
N LEU A 248 -0.67 -14.53 -9.92
CA LEU A 248 -1.22 -13.28 -9.41
C LEU A 248 -2.74 -13.34 -9.14
N ASP A 249 -3.25 -14.52 -8.80
CA ASP A 249 -4.67 -14.78 -8.56
C ASP A 249 -5.04 -14.79 -7.07
N ARG A 250 -4.08 -14.44 -6.20
CA ARG A 250 -4.30 -14.25 -4.76
C ARG A 250 -4.20 -12.79 -4.42
N LEU A 251 -5.22 -12.26 -3.76
CA LEU A 251 -5.18 -10.93 -3.17
C LEU A 251 -4.84 -11.08 -1.68
N TYR A 252 -3.62 -10.72 -1.31
CA TYR A 252 -3.22 -10.56 0.08
C TYR A 252 -3.73 -9.24 0.63
N ILE A 253 -4.14 -9.20 1.90
CA ILE A 253 -4.74 -8.03 2.53
C ILE A 253 -4.12 -7.88 3.92
N THR A 254 -3.38 -6.80 4.13
CA THR A 254 -2.90 -6.42 5.47
C THR A 254 -4.03 -5.82 6.28
N THR A 255 -3.91 -5.91 7.60
CA THR A 255 -4.87 -5.35 8.55
C THR A 255 -4.12 -4.76 9.74
N ALA A 256 -4.84 -4.02 10.59
CA ALA A 256 -4.23 -3.28 11.69
C ALA A 256 -4.99 -3.43 13.01
N ARG A 257 -4.30 -3.08 14.10
CA ARG A 257 -4.86 -2.92 15.46
C ARG A 257 -4.83 -1.47 15.94
N GLU A 258 -4.17 -0.59 15.19
CA GLU A 258 -4.03 0.82 15.52
C GLU A 258 -5.37 1.44 15.94
N GLY A 259 -5.34 2.22 17.03
CA GLY A 259 -6.52 2.89 17.56
C GLY A 259 -7.55 1.97 18.25
N MET A 260 -7.34 0.65 18.30
CA MET A 260 -8.19 -0.25 19.07
C MET A 260 -7.84 -0.23 20.56
N ASP A 261 -8.85 -0.03 21.40
CA ASP A 261 -8.75 -0.24 22.85
C ASP A 261 -8.69 -1.73 23.22
N ALA A 262 -8.51 -2.02 24.51
CA ALA A 262 -8.40 -3.39 25.01
C ALA A 262 -9.65 -4.24 24.72
N ALA A 263 -10.85 -3.65 24.78
CA ALA A 263 -12.10 -4.39 24.55
C ALA A 263 -12.26 -4.75 23.07
N ARG A 264 -11.96 -3.81 22.16
CA ARG A 264 -11.95 -4.04 20.71
C ARG A 264 -10.91 -5.09 20.33
N ARG A 265 -9.69 -5.05 20.88
CA ARG A 265 -8.66 -6.08 20.62
C ARG A 265 -9.05 -7.47 21.14
N GLN A 266 -9.81 -7.54 22.24
CA GLN A 266 -10.34 -8.81 22.75
C GLN A 266 -11.46 -9.35 21.85
N GLY A 267 -12.33 -8.48 21.32
CA GLY A 267 -13.42 -8.86 20.41
C GLY A 267 -12.97 -9.20 18.99
N ASP A 268 -11.95 -8.48 18.49
CA ASP A 268 -11.36 -8.65 17.16
C ASP A 268 -9.95 -9.26 17.30
N ARG A 269 -9.91 -10.55 17.61
CA ARG A 269 -8.64 -11.28 17.84
C ARG A 269 -7.80 -11.46 16.58
N MET A 270 -8.38 -11.19 15.40
CA MET A 270 -7.72 -11.34 14.10
C MET A 270 -7.20 -10.02 13.55
N ALA A 271 -7.51 -8.88 14.18
CA ALA A 271 -6.93 -7.59 13.86
C ALA A 271 -5.39 -7.67 13.82
N GLY A 272 -4.78 -7.05 12.81
CA GLY A 272 -3.33 -7.08 12.57
C GLY A 272 -2.82 -8.31 11.83
N ASN A 273 -3.66 -9.30 11.53
CA ASN A 273 -3.26 -10.47 10.77
C ASN A 273 -3.25 -10.21 9.25
N LEU A 274 -2.50 -11.03 8.52
CA LEU A 274 -2.52 -11.06 7.07
C LEU A 274 -3.61 -12.00 6.59
N PHE A 275 -4.39 -11.54 5.62
CA PHE A 275 -5.46 -12.32 4.98
C PHE A 275 -5.16 -12.54 3.50
N GLU A 276 -5.85 -13.51 2.89
CA GLU A 276 -5.86 -13.71 1.45
C GLU A 276 -7.26 -14.07 0.92
N ALA A 277 -7.49 -13.77 -0.35
CA ALA A 277 -8.62 -14.28 -1.12
C ALA A 277 -8.14 -14.74 -2.51
N VAL A 278 -8.62 -15.90 -2.96
CA VAL A 278 -8.36 -16.41 -4.32
C VAL A 278 -9.40 -15.83 -5.27
N LEU A 279 -8.95 -15.19 -6.34
CA LEU A 279 -9.77 -14.45 -7.29
C LEU A 279 -9.67 -15.04 -8.69
N ALA A 280 -10.77 -14.96 -9.44
CA ALA A 280 -10.80 -15.41 -10.83
C ALA A 280 -10.06 -14.45 -11.78
N THR A 281 -10.06 -13.15 -11.46
CA THR A 281 -9.32 -12.14 -12.22
C THR A 281 -7.98 -11.92 -11.53
N PRO A 282 -6.85 -12.25 -12.18
CA PRO A 282 -5.55 -11.99 -11.59
C PRO A 282 -5.17 -10.52 -11.67
N GLY A 283 -4.22 -10.14 -10.83
CA GLY A 283 -3.59 -8.84 -10.81
C GLY A 283 -2.67 -8.60 -12.00
N LEU A 284 -1.94 -7.50 -11.88
CA LEU A 284 -0.85 -7.15 -12.78
C LEU A 284 0.47 -7.35 -12.04
N ALA A 285 1.50 -7.82 -12.75
CA ALA A 285 2.83 -7.85 -12.18
C ALA A 285 3.24 -6.40 -11.85
N GLU A 286 3.73 -6.19 -10.64
CA GLU A 286 4.37 -4.92 -10.29
C GLU A 286 5.68 -4.81 -11.04
N MET A 287 5.98 -3.60 -11.56
CA MET A 287 7.28 -3.35 -12.14
C MET A 287 8.29 -3.11 -11.01
N PRO A 288 9.52 -3.62 -11.12
CA PRO A 288 10.56 -3.22 -10.19
C PRO A 288 10.88 -1.72 -10.38
N LEU A 289 11.23 -1.07 -9.28
CA LEU A 289 11.68 0.31 -9.26
C LEU A 289 13.05 0.44 -9.95
N ARG A 290 13.16 1.40 -10.87
CA ARG A 290 14.40 1.76 -11.56
C ARG A 290 14.91 3.09 -11.05
N LEU A 291 16.11 3.06 -10.46
CA LEU A 291 16.80 4.25 -10.00
C LEU A 291 17.69 4.89 -11.09
N LYS A 292 17.85 4.26 -12.25
CA LYS A 292 18.64 4.74 -13.40
C LYS A 292 17.95 4.38 -14.70
#